data_AF-A0A0G4HVK5-F1
#
_entry.id   AF-A0A0G4HVK5-F1
#
_cell.length_a   1.000
_cell.length_b   1.000
_cell.length_c   1.000
_cell.angle_alpha   90.00
_cell.angle_beta   90.00
_cell.angle_gamma   90.00
#
_symmetry.space_group_name_H-M   'P 1'
#
loop_
_entity.id
_entity.type
_entity.pdbx_description
1 polymer ?
#
loop_
_entity_poly.entity_id
_entity_poly.type
_entity_poly.pdbx_seq_one_letter_code
_entity_poly.pdbx_strand_id
1 'polypeptide(L)'
;IEAVLYYCAAVRLGFFGDHLIYLTPMWDSRNWVSLYATDNCLPETLSKGVGNSLSVLSPFLRETDDATTTLAGFRTPSAVWSDMWAAVQGLCVPTGLCHLVESGDLWSIAGTFYDAVWLSALGLNAYLTLGQAASDGITVDDLNTTNVTKQNQIYSGLFTSLMGQDFEGVSGRVRFDSSGQRVADMTVGYMNSERLVVDVGRIFIETGEIEWASPLTWSDGGTWHPPGGLFDKVAQALVVCPAGYERNDQDGCVPCAAGERAVECVREGGEECGEDVRT
;
A
#
# COMPACT_ATOMS: atom_id res chain seq x y z
N ILE A 1 16.68 -11.93 -3.08
CA ILE A 1 17.39 -12.96 -3.89
C ILE A 1 16.56 -13.36 -5.12
N GLU A 2 15.28 -13.70 -4.98
CA GLU A 2 14.45 -14.08 -6.13
C GLU A 2 14.28 -12.96 -7.15
N ALA A 3 14.03 -11.72 -6.69
CA ALA A 3 13.98 -10.53 -7.56
C ALA A 3 15.27 -10.36 -8.38
N VAL A 4 16.43 -10.54 -7.75
CA VAL A 4 17.74 -10.48 -8.42
C VAL A 4 17.84 -11.52 -9.53
N LEU A 5 17.47 -12.78 -9.24
CA LEU A 5 17.50 -13.85 -10.24
C LEU A 5 16.53 -13.59 -11.40
N TYR A 6 15.32 -13.09 -11.09
CA TYR A 6 14.30 -12.75 -12.07
C TYR A 6 14.79 -11.64 -13.01
N TYR A 7 15.19 -10.49 -12.47
CA TYR A 7 15.60 -9.35 -13.29
C TYR A 7 16.89 -9.63 -14.07
N CYS A 8 17.79 -10.46 -13.53
CA CYS A 8 18.94 -10.92 -14.30
C CYS A 8 18.55 -11.74 -15.53
N ALA A 9 17.63 -12.68 -15.34
CA ALA A 9 17.12 -13.49 -16.43
C ALA A 9 16.32 -12.65 -17.43
N ALA A 10 15.53 -11.69 -16.95
CA ALA A 10 14.77 -10.76 -17.78
C ALA A 10 15.69 -9.99 -18.74
N VAL A 11 16.81 -9.44 -18.24
CA VAL A 11 17.81 -8.78 -19.10
C VAL A 11 18.43 -9.74 -20.10
N ARG A 12 18.82 -10.94 -19.67
CA ARG A 12 19.42 -11.94 -20.54
C ARG A 12 18.48 -12.40 -21.66
N LEU A 13 17.18 -12.45 -21.38
CA LEU A 13 16.14 -12.91 -22.30
C LEU A 13 15.50 -11.78 -23.12
N GLY A 14 15.87 -10.53 -22.89
CA GLY A 14 15.35 -9.37 -23.63
C GLY A 14 14.03 -8.80 -23.11
N PHE A 15 13.60 -9.18 -21.90
CA PHE A 15 12.43 -8.61 -21.22
C PHE A 15 12.87 -7.40 -20.38
N PHE A 16 13.18 -6.28 -21.02
CA PHE A 16 13.47 -5.00 -20.37
C PHE A 16 13.39 -3.88 -21.42
N GLY A 17 13.24 -2.63 -20.98
CA GLY A 17 13.32 -1.46 -21.85
C GLY A 17 12.09 -0.56 -21.77
N ASP A 18 12.00 0.36 -22.71
CA ASP A 18 10.98 1.40 -22.84
C ASP A 18 9.56 0.88 -23.12
N HIS A 19 9.46 -0.27 -23.76
CA HIS A 19 8.20 -0.94 -24.10
C HIS A 19 7.60 -1.77 -22.95
N LEU A 20 8.22 -1.80 -21.77
CA LEU A 20 7.75 -2.54 -20.60
C LEU A 20 7.68 -1.64 -19.37
N ILE A 21 6.67 -1.91 -18.54
CA ILE A 21 6.54 -1.36 -17.19
C ILE A 21 6.44 -2.54 -16.22
N TYR A 22 7.20 -2.48 -15.14
CA TYR A 22 7.12 -3.44 -14.05
C TYR A 22 6.33 -2.85 -12.89
N LEU A 23 5.41 -3.64 -12.33
CA LEU A 23 4.74 -3.32 -11.07
C LEU A 23 5.32 -4.22 -9.99
N THR A 24 5.91 -3.62 -8.96
CA THR A 24 6.62 -4.34 -7.89
C THR A 24 6.09 -3.97 -6.51
N PRO A 25 6.16 -4.89 -5.54
CA PRO A 25 6.09 -4.47 -4.14
C PRO A 25 7.34 -3.69 -3.75
N MET A 26 7.21 -2.78 -2.79
CA MET A 26 8.31 -1.99 -2.22
C MET A 26 8.69 -2.48 -0.81
N TRP A 27 8.75 -3.81 -0.61
CA TRP A 27 9.17 -4.43 0.65
C TRP A 27 10.68 -4.71 0.72
N ASP A 28 11.36 -4.68 -0.42
CA ASP A 28 12.82 -4.74 -0.48
C ASP A 28 13.41 -3.37 -0.14
N SER A 29 14.63 -3.37 0.40
CA SER A 29 15.35 -2.14 0.72
C SER A 29 15.39 -1.17 -0.46
N ARG A 30 15.28 0.14 -0.21
CA ARG A 30 15.29 1.14 -1.28
C ARG A 30 16.52 1.06 -2.20
N ASN A 31 17.65 0.57 -1.70
CA ASN A 31 18.90 0.35 -2.42
C ASN A 31 19.16 -1.12 -2.83
N TRP A 32 18.12 -1.98 -2.86
CA TRP A 32 18.23 -3.43 -3.04
C TRP A 32 19.02 -3.84 -4.29
N VAL A 33 18.93 -3.05 -5.38
CA VAL A 33 19.66 -3.27 -6.63
C VAL A 33 21.16 -3.30 -6.39
N SER A 34 21.67 -2.42 -5.52
CA SER A 34 23.09 -2.37 -5.17
C SER A 34 23.41 -3.35 -4.04
N LEU A 35 22.52 -3.46 -3.05
CA LEU A 35 22.73 -4.28 -1.85
C LEU A 35 22.77 -5.79 -2.15
N TYR A 36 21.95 -6.27 -3.09
CA TYR A 36 21.81 -7.70 -3.39
C TYR A 36 22.35 -8.09 -4.77
N ALA A 37 23.06 -7.21 -5.46
CA ALA A 37 23.77 -7.57 -6.67
C ALA A 37 24.77 -8.70 -6.42
N THR A 38 25.07 -9.44 -7.48
CA THR A 38 26.02 -10.57 -7.42
C THR A 38 27.03 -10.44 -8.54
N ASP A 39 28.13 -11.18 -8.48
CA ASP A 39 29.14 -11.17 -9.54
C ASP A 39 28.57 -11.57 -10.92
N ASN A 40 27.52 -12.41 -10.92
CA ASN A 40 26.83 -12.85 -12.14
C ASN A 40 25.66 -11.93 -12.53
N CYS A 41 25.31 -10.96 -11.68
CA CYS A 41 24.29 -9.97 -11.95
C CYS A 41 24.63 -8.64 -11.29
N LEU A 42 25.41 -7.84 -12.02
CA LEU A 42 25.91 -6.55 -11.56
C LEU A 42 24.76 -5.54 -11.35
N PRO A 43 24.94 -4.52 -10.49
CA PRO A 43 23.93 -3.48 -10.26
C PRO A 43 23.43 -2.80 -11.55
N GLU A 44 24.31 -2.63 -12.54
CA GLU A 44 23.98 -2.10 -13.86
C GLU A 44 22.97 -2.97 -14.59
N THR A 45 23.18 -4.29 -14.57
CA THR A 45 22.29 -5.28 -15.19
C THR A 45 20.93 -5.26 -14.48
N LEU A 46 20.92 -5.30 -13.16
CA LEU A 46 19.68 -5.26 -12.37
C LEU A 46 18.90 -3.96 -12.59
N SER A 47 19.58 -2.81 -12.54
CA SER A 47 18.98 -1.49 -12.79
C SER A 47 18.37 -1.40 -14.19
N LYS A 48 19.00 -2.03 -15.19
CA LYS A 48 18.44 -2.12 -16.54
C LYS A 48 17.19 -2.99 -16.60
N GLY A 49 17.20 -4.13 -15.91
CA GLY A 49 16.07 -5.07 -15.88
C GLY A 49 14.85 -4.52 -15.16
N VAL A 50 15.07 -3.84 -14.04
CA VAL A 50 14.01 -3.18 -13.26
C VAL A 50 13.65 -1.78 -13.78
N GLY A 51 14.29 -1.34 -14.87
CA GLY A 51 14.02 -0.04 -15.48
C GLY A 51 12.54 0.12 -15.78
N ASN A 52 12.01 1.34 -15.63
CA ASN A 52 10.58 1.64 -15.73
C ASN A 52 9.69 0.84 -14.75
N SER A 53 10.17 0.58 -13.53
CA SER A 53 9.36 -0.01 -12.46
C SER A 53 8.65 1.04 -11.63
N LEU A 54 7.37 0.77 -11.34
CA LEU A 54 6.62 1.42 -10.29
C LEU A 54 6.46 0.43 -9.15
N SER A 55 6.88 0.86 -7.96
CA SER A 55 6.76 0.06 -6.75
C SER A 55 5.62 0.59 -5.89
N VAL A 56 4.98 -0.27 -5.12
CA VAL A 56 3.94 0.14 -4.16
C VAL A 56 4.23 -0.39 -2.75
N LEU A 57 4.05 0.46 -1.75
CA LEU A 57 4.10 0.12 -0.32
C LEU A 57 2.78 0.50 0.35
N SER A 58 2.30 -0.36 1.25
CA SER A 58 1.23 -0.03 2.18
C SER A 58 1.59 -0.55 3.57
N PRO A 59 1.29 0.18 4.65
CA PRO A 59 0.66 1.49 4.69
C PRO A 59 1.59 2.61 4.22
N PHE A 60 1.02 3.71 3.73
CA PHE A 60 1.70 4.99 3.58
C PHE A 60 2.37 5.39 4.90
N LEU A 61 3.50 6.09 4.82
CA LEU A 61 4.23 6.61 5.97
C LEU A 61 4.32 8.12 5.86
N ARG A 62 4.03 8.82 6.96
CA ARG A 62 4.30 10.24 7.06
C ARG A 62 5.79 10.51 6.98
N GLU A 63 6.16 11.67 6.46
CA GLU A 63 7.56 12.05 6.35
C GLU A 63 8.23 12.12 7.72
N THR A 64 9.49 11.68 7.77
CA THR A 64 10.29 11.65 9.01
C THR A 64 10.63 13.04 9.55
N ASP A 65 10.42 14.09 8.77
CA ASP A 65 10.61 15.50 9.14
C ASP A 65 9.29 16.24 9.39
N ASP A 66 8.13 15.57 9.27
CA ASP A 66 6.83 16.18 9.56
C ASP A 66 6.73 16.59 11.03
N ALA A 67 6.83 17.89 11.27
CA ALA A 67 6.72 18.53 12.58
C ALA A 67 5.34 19.18 12.82
N THR A 68 4.37 18.92 11.94
CA THR A 68 3.08 19.62 11.92
C THR A 68 1.91 18.71 12.26
N THR A 69 1.94 17.45 11.80
CA THR A 69 0.89 16.49 12.15
C THR A 69 0.98 16.12 13.62
N THR A 70 -0.15 16.22 14.32
CA THR A 70 -0.29 15.73 15.69
C THR A 70 -0.84 14.30 15.69
N LEU A 71 -0.07 13.36 16.23
CA LEU A 71 -0.43 11.95 16.39
C LEU A 71 -1.30 11.73 17.64
N ALA A 72 -1.91 10.55 17.77
CA ALA A 72 -2.71 10.17 18.95
C ALA A 72 -1.99 10.34 20.30
N GLY A 73 -0.65 10.27 20.30
CA GLY A 73 0.19 10.50 21.48
C GLY A 73 0.58 11.97 21.74
N PHE A 74 -0.01 12.93 21.03
CA PHE A 74 0.36 14.36 21.06
C PHE A 74 1.82 14.63 20.67
N ARG A 75 2.38 13.74 19.83
CA ARG A 75 3.72 13.86 19.24
C ARG A 75 3.60 14.13 17.75
N THR A 76 4.69 14.55 17.13
CA THR A 76 4.83 14.64 15.68
C THR A 76 5.58 13.43 15.13
N PRO A 77 5.40 13.06 13.84
CA PRO A 77 6.22 12.07 13.18
C PRO A 77 7.72 12.33 13.36
N SER A 78 8.16 13.57 13.20
CA SER A 78 9.57 13.95 13.39
C SER A 78 10.09 13.73 14.79
N ALA A 79 9.28 13.98 15.82
CA ALA A 79 9.68 13.69 17.19
C ALA A 79 9.83 12.18 17.41
N VAL A 80 8.90 11.38 16.89
CA VAL A 80 8.96 9.91 17.01
C VAL A 80 10.17 9.35 16.26
N TRP A 81 10.41 9.82 15.04
CA TRP A 81 11.59 9.45 14.25
C TRP A 81 12.89 9.77 14.96
N SER A 82 13.02 10.99 15.52
CA SER A 82 14.23 11.41 16.24
C SER A 82 14.59 10.44 17.37
N ASP A 83 13.61 10.00 18.16
CA ASP A 83 13.86 9.05 19.26
C ASP A 83 14.27 7.67 18.75
N MET A 84 13.55 7.16 17.73
CA MET A 84 13.83 5.86 17.13
C MET A 84 15.22 5.83 16.49
N TRP A 85 15.55 6.86 15.71
CA TRP A 85 16.82 6.96 15.00
C TRP A 85 17.99 7.15 15.97
N ALA A 86 17.82 7.93 17.04
CA ALA A 86 18.83 8.07 18.08
C ALA A 86 19.18 6.71 18.73
N ALA A 87 18.18 5.87 19.01
CA ALA A 87 18.41 4.53 19.55
C ALA A 87 19.19 3.62 18.56
N VAL A 88 18.84 3.68 17.28
CA VAL A 88 19.53 2.93 16.22
C VAL A 88 20.96 3.41 16.03
N GLN A 89 21.19 4.72 16.00
CA GLN A 89 22.54 5.30 15.94
C GLN A 89 23.40 4.89 17.14
N GLY A 90 22.81 4.89 18.34
CA GLY A 90 23.48 4.42 19.56
C GLY A 90 23.97 2.97 19.48
N LEU A 91 23.35 2.13 18.64
CA LEU A 91 23.75 0.74 18.40
C LEU A 91 24.68 0.60 17.18
N CYS A 92 24.34 1.23 16.06
CA CYS A 92 25.04 0.99 14.79
C CYS A 92 26.38 1.72 14.70
N VAL A 93 26.51 2.91 15.30
CA VAL A 93 27.74 3.72 15.22
C VAL A 93 28.90 3.03 15.94
N PRO A 94 28.76 2.57 17.20
CA PRO A 94 29.85 1.90 17.89
C PRO A 94 30.25 0.55 17.27
N THR A 95 29.33 -0.08 16.55
CA THR A 95 29.53 -1.39 15.92
C THR A 95 30.01 -1.30 14.47
N GLY A 96 30.00 -0.10 13.86
CA GLY A 96 30.34 0.08 12.44
C GLY A 96 29.29 -0.47 11.48
N LEU A 97 28.07 -0.75 11.94
CA LEU A 97 27.01 -1.43 11.19
C LEU A 97 25.98 -0.49 10.56
N CYS A 98 26.14 0.84 10.66
CA CYS A 98 25.13 1.78 10.12
C CYS A 98 24.91 1.63 8.61
N HIS A 99 25.89 1.09 7.88
CA HIS A 99 25.75 0.81 6.44
C HIS A 99 24.73 -0.32 6.12
N LEU A 100 24.30 -1.09 7.13
CA LEU A 100 23.28 -2.13 6.99
C LEU A 100 21.86 -1.63 7.30
N VAL A 101 21.72 -0.37 7.70
CA VAL A 101 20.43 0.20 8.10
C VAL A 101 20.04 1.31 7.12
N GLU A 102 18.96 1.09 6.38
CA GLU A 102 18.31 2.12 5.59
C GLU A 102 17.23 2.80 6.45
N SER A 103 17.23 4.12 6.47
CA SER A 103 16.33 4.93 7.29
C SER A 103 14.86 4.77 6.93
N GLY A 104 14.53 4.73 5.64
CA GLY A 104 13.17 4.52 5.15
C GLY A 104 12.65 3.13 5.48
N ASP A 105 13.47 2.09 5.31
CA ASP A 105 13.15 0.71 5.71
C ASP A 105 12.84 0.64 7.20
N LEU A 106 13.71 1.20 8.05
CA LEU A 106 13.47 1.29 9.49
C LEU A 106 12.16 1.99 9.79
N TRP A 107 11.89 3.13 9.14
CA TRP A 107 10.69 3.90 9.38
C TRP A 107 9.42 3.14 9.00
N SER A 108 9.45 2.39 7.90
CA SER A 108 8.33 1.56 7.44
C SER A 108 7.92 0.49 8.44
N ILE A 109 8.92 -0.16 9.04
CA ILE A 109 8.71 -1.23 10.00
C ILE A 109 8.36 -0.63 11.38
N ALA A 110 9.24 0.21 11.91
CA ALA A 110 9.13 0.74 13.27
C ALA A 110 7.92 1.67 13.43
N GLY A 111 7.61 2.50 12.43
CA GLY A 111 6.43 3.36 12.42
C GLY A 111 5.14 2.56 12.47
N THR A 112 5.05 1.46 11.71
CA THR A 112 3.88 0.57 11.74
C THR A 112 3.72 -0.12 13.09
N PHE A 113 4.82 -0.58 13.72
CA PHE A 113 4.76 -1.15 15.07
C PHE A 113 4.38 -0.13 16.14
N TYR A 114 4.84 1.12 16.01
CA TYR A 114 4.47 2.20 16.92
C TYR A 114 2.96 2.43 16.92
N ASP A 115 2.34 2.49 15.74
CA ASP A 115 0.90 2.64 15.61
C ASP A 115 0.14 1.42 16.13
N ALA A 116 0.67 0.20 15.97
CA ALA A 116 0.06 -1.01 16.53
C ALA A 116 0.01 -1.00 18.08
N VAL A 117 1.05 -0.47 18.73
CA VAL A 117 1.07 -0.29 20.19
C VAL A 117 0.03 0.75 20.60
N TRP A 118 -0.05 1.88 19.89
CA TRP A 118 -1.08 2.89 20.16
C TRP A 118 -2.48 2.37 19.97
N LEU A 119 -2.73 1.66 18.87
CA LEU A 119 -4.01 1.00 18.61
C LEU A 119 -4.40 0.08 19.77
N SER A 120 -3.46 -0.72 20.26
CA SER A 120 -3.68 -1.63 21.39
C SER A 120 -4.04 -0.87 22.66
N ALA A 121 -3.32 0.20 22.97
CA ALA A 121 -3.56 1.02 24.15
C ALA A 121 -4.91 1.76 24.08
N LEU A 122 -5.23 2.34 22.92
CA LEU A 122 -6.50 3.05 22.70
C LEU A 122 -7.69 2.09 22.72
N GLY A 123 -7.59 0.93 22.08
CA GLY A 123 -8.63 -0.10 22.09
C GLY A 123 -8.89 -0.67 23.48
N LEU A 124 -7.83 -0.94 24.25
CA LEU A 124 -7.95 -1.36 25.65
C LEU A 124 -8.62 -0.27 26.50
N ASN A 125 -8.17 0.98 26.34
CA ASN A 125 -8.77 2.11 27.05
C ASN A 125 -10.25 2.26 26.69
N ALA A 126 -10.61 2.17 25.41
CA ALA A 126 -11.99 2.25 24.94
C ALA A 126 -12.86 1.15 25.56
N TYR A 127 -12.40 -0.10 25.55
CA TYR A 127 -13.13 -1.22 26.14
C TYR A 127 -13.39 -1.04 27.64
N LEU A 128 -12.37 -0.60 28.38
CA LEU A 128 -12.44 -0.43 29.84
C LEU A 128 -13.22 0.81 30.26
N THR A 129 -13.10 1.93 29.53
CA THR A 129 -13.60 3.24 29.97
C THR A 129 -14.92 3.66 29.33
N LEU A 130 -15.23 3.22 28.12
CA LEU A 130 -16.49 3.57 27.43
C LEU A 130 -17.68 2.74 27.94
N GLY A 131 -17.50 1.99 29.04
CA GLY A 131 -18.58 1.30 29.73
C GLY A 131 -18.97 -0.05 29.13
N GLN A 132 -18.32 -0.51 28.06
CA GLN A 132 -18.59 -1.84 27.48
C GLN A 132 -18.22 -2.94 28.46
N ALA A 133 -17.00 -2.91 29.04
CA ALA A 133 -16.59 -3.86 30.06
C ALA A 133 -17.55 -3.88 31.27
N ALA A 134 -17.99 -2.70 31.72
CA ALA A 134 -18.97 -2.60 32.82
C ALA A 134 -20.34 -3.17 32.44
N SER A 135 -20.81 -2.94 31.22
CA SER A 135 -22.07 -3.49 30.68
C SER A 135 -22.00 -5.01 30.55
N ASP A 136 -20.83 -5.54 30.23
CA ASP A 136 -20.56 -6.98 30.14
C ASP A 136 -20.32 -7.62 31.52
N GLY A 137 -20.35 -6.84 32.61
CA GLY A 137 -20.08 -7.31 33.96
C GLY A 137 -18.63 -7.75 34.19
N ILE A 138 -17.71 -7.23 33.38
CA ILE A 138 -16.27 -7.49 33.42
C ILE A 138 -15.58 -6.45 34.30
N THR A 139 -14.76 -6.92 35.24
CA THR A 139 -13.87 -6.06 36.05
C THR A 139 -12.41 -6.25 35.63
N VAL A 140 -11.50 -5.43 36.18
CA VAL A 140 -10.05 -5.58 35.95
C VAL A 140 -9.56 -6.96 36.42
N ASP A 141 -10.12 -7.49 37.50
CA ASP A 141 -9.74 -8.82 38.02
C ASP A 141 -10.10 -9.94 37.03
N ASP A 142 -11.13 -9.74 36.21
CA ASP A 142 -11.54 -10.71 35.20
C ASP A 142 -10.57 -10.81 34.01
N LEU A 143 -9.62 -9.88 33.87
CA LEU A 143 -8.62 -9.94 32.79
C LEU A 143 -7.68 -11.17 32.91
N ASN A 144 -7.59 -11.80 34.09
CA ASN A 144 -6.85 -13.05 34.30
C ASN A 144 -7.75 -14.29 34.40
N THR A 145 -9.05 -14.15 34.10
CA THR A 145 -10.03 -15.21 34.33
C THR A 145 -9.75 -16.44 33.48
N THR A 146 -10.04 -17.62 34.03
CA THR A 146 -10.06 -18.89 33.30
C THR A 146 -11.48 -19.28 32.85
N ASN A 147 -12.48 -18.45 33.17
CA ASN A 147 -13.86 -18.69 32.75
C ASN A 147 -14.00 -18.37 31.26
N VAL A 148 -14.23 -19.39 30.45
CA VAL A 148 -14.33 -19.30 28.99
C VAL A 148 -15.41 -18.30 28.53
N THR A 149 -16.55 -18.23 29.23
CA THR A 149 -17.61 -17.28 28.88
C THR A 149 -17.13 -15.83 29.04
N LYS A 150 -16.46 -15.53 30.16
CA LYS A 150 -15.90 -14.19 30.39
C LYS A 150 -14.75 -13.88 29.43
N GLN A 151 -13.89 -14.86 29.13
CA GLN A 151 -12.83 -14.70 28.13
C GLN A 151 -13.42 -14.34 26.76
N ASN A 152 -14.47 -15.04 26.32
CA ASN A 152 -15.13 -14.74 25.05
C ASN A 152 -15.74 -13.34 25.01
N GLN A 153 -16.36 -12.89 26.12
CA GLN A 153 -16.88 -11.52 26.24
C GLN A 153 -15.74 -10.49 26.16
N ILE A 154 -14.66 -10.71 26.91
CA ILE A 154 -13.47 -9.85 26.88
C ILE A 154 -12.87 -9.77 25.48
N TYR A 155 -12.65 -10.90 24.81
CA TYR A 155 -12.10 -10.92 23.46
C TYR A 155 -13.00 -10.23 22.45
N SER A 156 -14.31 -10.47 22.50
CA SER A 156 -15.26 -9.86 21.58
C SER A 156 -15.37 -8.34 21.79
N GLY A 157 -15.42 -7.91 23.05
CA GLY A 157 -15.48 -6.50 23.42
C GLY A 157 -14.19 -5.75 23.08
N LEU A 158 -13.02 -6.35 23.35
CA LEU A 158 -11.73 -5.79 22.94
C LEU A 158 -11.60 -5.72 21.43
N PHE A 159 -11.95 -6.78 20.70
CA PHE A 159 -11.90 -6.79 19.25
C PHE A 159 -12.80 -5.70 18.66
N THR A 160 -14.03 -5.57 19.14
CA THR A 160 -14.95 -4.51 18.72
C THR A 160 -14.38 -3.12 19.02
N SER A 161 -13.77 -2.94 20.19
CA SER A 161 -13.15 -1.66 20.58
C SER A 161 -11.94 -1.31 19.74
N LEU A 162 -11.11 -2.30 19.37
CA LEU A 162 -9.96 -2.13 18.47
C LEU A 162 -10.41 -1.79 17.05
N MET A 163 -11.41 -2.51 16.54
CA MET A 163 -11.99 -2.30 15.21
C MET A 163 -12.63 -0.92 15.06
N GLY A 164 -13.16 -0.37 16.16
CA GLY A 164 -13.74 0.98 16.19
C GLY A 164 -12.71 2.12 16.33
N GLN A 165 -11.41 1.83 16.39
CA GLN A 165 -10.39 2.88 16.49
C GLN A 165 -10.21 3.60 15.15
N ASP A 166 -10.09 4.92 15.23
CA ASP A 166 -9.83 5.81 14.11
C ASP A 166 -8.97 6.98 14.61
N PHE A 167 -7.67 6.97 14.28
CA PHE A 167 -6.73 7.98 14.76
C PHE A 167 -5.59 8.26 13.78
N GLU A 168 -4.92 9.39 13.97
CA GLU A 168 -3.73 9.75 13.20
C GLU A 168 -2.47 9.09 13.79
N GLY A 169 -1.87 8.20 12.99
CA GLY A 169 -0.62 7.50 13.28
C GLY A 169 0.53 7.97 12.39
N VAL A 170 1.71 7.41 12.66
CA VAL A 170 2.91 7.59 11.83
C VAL A 170 2.67 7.07 10.41
N SER A 171 1.96 5.96 10.30
CA SER A 171 1.61 5.30 9.05
C SER A 171 0.29 5.82 8.44
N GLY A 172 0.01 7.11 8.65
CA GLY A 172 -1.24 7.76 8.24
C GLY A 172 -2.40 7.43 9.18
N ARG A 173 -3.63 7.62 8.69
CA ARG A 173 -4.85 7.34 9.45
C ARG A 173 -4.98 5.84 9.70
N VAL A 174 -5.11 5.44 10.96
CA VAL A 174 -5.23 4.05 11.40
C VAL A 174 -6.70 3.75 11.69
N ARG A 175 -7.27 2.82 10.91
CA ARG A 175 -8.65 2.35 11.04
C ARG A 175 -8.85 1.07 10.24
N PHE A 176 -10.01 0.44 10.42
CA PHE A 176 -10.31 -0.86 9.84
C PHE A 176 -11.65 -0.85 9.11
N ASP A 177 -11.76 -1.68 8.07
CA ASP A 177 -13.02 -1.94 7.40
C ASP A 177 -13.85 -3.01 8.14
N SER A 178 -15.05 -3.29 7.63
CA SER A 178 -15.93 -4.31 8.23
C SER A 178 -15.38 -5.74 8.20
N SER A 179 -14.32 -5.99 7.42
CA SER A 179 -13.68 -7.31 7.31
C SER A 179 -12.52 -7.51 8.30
N GLY A 180 -12.15 -6.48 9.06
CA GLY A 180 -10.97 -6.56 9.93
C GLY A 180 -9.67 -6.07 9.27
N GLN A 181 -9.74 -5.59 8.02
CA GLN A 181 -8.56 -5.16 7.30
C GLN A 181 -8.29 -3.68 7.53
N ARG A 182 -7.02 -3.35 7.70
CA ARG A 182 -6.60 -1.96 7.82
C ARG A 182 -6.82 -1.26 6.49
N VAL A 183 -7.53 -0.14 6.52
CA VAL A 183 -7.66 0.75 5.36
C VAL A 183 -6.51 1.75 5.42
N ALA A 184 -5.55 1.62 4.51
CA ALA A 184 -4.37 2.49 4.49
C ALA A 184 -4.05 2.93 3.06
N ASP A 185 -3.70 4.20 2.93
CA ASP A 185 -3.14 4.75 1.69
C ASP A 185 -1.84 4.02 1.32
N MET A 186 -1.42 4.15 0.07
CA MET A 186 -0.20 3.51 -0.44
C MET A 186 0.79 4.56 -0.91
N THR A 187 2.08 4.27 -0.75
CA THR A 187 3.16 5.04 -1.36
C THR A 187 3.53 4.41 -2.70
N VAL A 188 3.74 5.25 -3.71
CA VAL A 188 4.25 4.85 -5.04
C VAL A 188 5.73 5.21 -5.10
N GLY A 189 6.56 4.21 -5.33
CA GLY A 189 8.00 4.33 -5.53
C GLY A 189 8.41 4.20 -6.99
N TYR A 190 9.54 4.78 -7.34
CA TYR A 190 10.15 4.70 -8.67
C TYR A 190 11.66 4.44 -8.56
N MET A 191 12.19 3.59 -9.44
CA MET A 191 13.64 3.37 -9.55
C MET A 191 14.31 4.57 -10.24
N ASN A 192 15.02 5.40 -9.49
CA ASN A 192 15.71 6.57 -10.05
C ASN A 192 17.03 6.19 -10.76
N SER A 193 17.69 7.18 -11.36
CA SER A 193 18.98 7.01 -12.05
C SER A 193 20.13 6.60 -11.13
N GLU A 194 19.98 6.81 -9.81
CA GLU A 194 20.94 6.41 -8.79
C GLU A 194 20.71 4.98 -8.29
N ARG A 195 19.77 4.25 -8.90
CA ARG A 195 19.41 2.86 -8.54
C ARG A 195 18.81 2.74 -7.14
N LEU A 196 18.08 3.78 -6.75
CA LEU A 196 17.33 3.87 -5.51
C LEU A 196 15.84 3.95 -5.82
N VAL A 197 15.04 3.24 -5.04
CA VAL A 197 13.59 3.41 -5.04
C VAL A 197 13.25 4.67 -4.24
N VAL A 198 12.77 5.70 -4.92
CA VAL A 198 12.36 6.98 -4.34
C VAL A 198 10.85 7.14 -4.40
N ASP A 199 10.28 7.82 -3.43
CA ASP A 199 8.84 8.07 -3.39
C ASP A 199 8.46 9.13 -4.42
N VAL A 200 7.47 8.80 -5.26
CA VAL A 200 7.03 9.65 -6.38
C VAL A 200 5.54 9.92 -6.38
N GLY A 201 4.77 9.25 -5.52
CA GLY A 201 3.34 9.48 -5.40
C GLY A 201 2.70 8.75 -4.23
N ARG A 202 1.40 8.96 -4.10
CA ARG A 202 0.55 8.40 -3.06
C ARG A 202 -0.81 8.03 -3.63
N ILE A 203 -1.32 6.86 -3.29
CA ILE A 203 -2.66 6.41 -3.63
C ILE A 203 -3.53 6.54 -2.39
N PHE A 204 -4.59 7.34 -2.49
CA PHE A 204 -5.62 7.47 -1.46
C PHE A 204 -6.69 6.41 -1.66
N ILE A 205 -6.72 5.40 -0.78
CA ILE A 205 -7.59 4.23 -0.98
C ILE A 205 -9.07 4.59 -0.86
N GLU A 206 -9.42 5.60 -0.08
CA GLU A 206 -10.82 6.04 0.04
C GLU A 206 -11.38 6.66 -1.23
N THR A 207 -10.61 7.54 -1.86
CA THR A 207 -11.06 8.32 -3.00
C THR A 207 -10.71 7.64 -4.32
N GLY A 208 -9.79 6.67 -4.29
CA GLY A 208 -9.22 6.05 -5.48
C GLY A 208 -8.32 7.01 -6.26
N GLU A 209 -7.86 8.09 -5.63
CA GLU A 209 -7.08 9.13 -6.26
C GLU A 209 -5.59 8.86 -6.08
N ILE A 210 -4.79 9.17 -7.10
CA ILE A 210 -3.34 9.22 -6.99
C ILE A 210 -2.86 10.67 -7.00
N GLU A 211 -2.01 11.00 -6.05
CA GLU A 211 -1.21 12.23 -6.04
C GLU A 211 0.22 11.89 -6.45
N TRP A 212 0.78 12.69 -7.33
CA TRP A 212 2.17 12.53 -7.76
C TRP A 212 3.03 13.68 -7.25
N ALA A 213 4.17 13.34 -6.67
CA ALA A 213 5.11 14.29 -6.10
C ALA A 213 6.21 14.71 -7.10
N SER A 214 6.55 13.85 -8.06
CA SER A 214 7.69 14.08 -8.97
C SER A 214 7.44 13.56 -10.40
N PRO A 215 7.98 14.23 -11.43
CA PRO A 215 8.05 13.68 -12.78
C PRO A 215 8.85 12.37 -12.84
N LEU A 216 8.43 11.46 -13.70
CA LEU A 216 9.11 10.18 -13.91
C LEU A 216 9.90 10.24 -15.21
N THR A 217 11.19 9.95 -15.17
CA THR A 217 12.03 9.88 -16.38
C THR A 217 12.26 8.43 -16.74
N TRP A 218 11.61 7.97 -17.81
CA TRP A 218 11.69 6.60 -18.30
C TRP A 218 13.05 6.28 -18.92
N SER A 219 13.27 5.00 -19.19
CA SER A 219 14.51 4.47 -19.75
C SER A 219 14.82 4.93 -21.18
N ASP A 220 13.84 5.43 -21.94
CA ASP A 220 14.02 6.09 -23.25
C ASP A 220 14.45 7.57 -23.13
N GLY A 221 14.53 8.10 -21.90
CA GLY A 221 14.78 9.52 -21.63
C GLY A 221 13.54 10.40 -21.73
N GLY A 222 12.38 9.82 -22.02
CA GLY A 222 11.10 10.50 -21.96
C GLY A 222 10.72 10.80 -20.51
N THR A 223 10.43 12.06 -20.21
CA THR A 223 9.89 12.45 -18.90
C THR A 223 8.37 12.49 -18.98
N TRP A 224 7.71 11.59 -18.25
CA TRP A 224 6.31 11.74 -17.95
C TRP A 224 6.14 12.73 -16.80
N HIS A 225 5.45 13.83 -17.11
CA HIS A 225 5.01 14.78 -16.11
C HIS A 225 3.61 14.34 -15.67
N PRO A 226 3.44 13.81 -14.45
CA PRO A 226 2.10 13.62 -13.92
C PRO A 226 1.38 14.97 -13.94
N PRO A 227 0.09 15.01 -14.25
CA PRO A 227 -0.66 16.26 -14.28
C PRO A 227 -0.61 16.90 -12.88
N GLY A 228 0.17 17.97 -12.75
CA GLY A 228 0.47 18.59 -11.46
C GLY A 228 -0.79 19.02 -10.73
N GLY A 229 -1.02 18.50 -9.53
CA GLY A 229 -2.15 18.85 -8.68
C GLY A 229 -3.52 18.34 -9.16
N LEU A 230 -3.57 17.43 -10.12
CA LEU A 230 -4.80 16.76 -10.52
C LEU A 230 -4.76 15.31 -10.02
N PHE A 231 -5.66 15.01 -9.09
CA PHE A 231 -5.99 13.65 -8.70
C PHE A 231 -6.38 12.86 -9.97
N ASP A 232 -5.49 12.00 -10.46
CA ASP A 232 -5.91 10.99 -11.42
C ASP A 232 -6.74 9.98 -10.61
N LYS A 233 -8.04 9.92 -10.88
CA LYS A 233 -8.85 8.82 -10.37
C LYS A 233 -8.35 7.57 -11.08
N VAL A 234 -7.84 6.60 -10.33
CA VAL A 234 -7.65 5.25 -10.86
C VAL A 234 -9.02 4.84 -11.36
N ALA A 235 -9.16 4.67 -12.68
CA ALA A 235 -10.43 4.29 -13.27
C ALA A 235 -10.80 2.91 -12.74
N GLN A 236 -11.56 2.86 -11.64
CA GLN A 236 -12.15 1.62 -11.12
C GLN A 236 -13.22 1.06 -12.05
N ALA A 237 -13.65 1.83 -13.04
CA ALA A 237 -14.48 1.31 -14.11
C ALA A 237 -13.60 0.52 -15.06
N LEU A 238 -13.76 -0.81 -15.07
CA LEU A 238 -13.83 -1.54 -16.33
C LEU A 238 -14.57 -0.63 -17.31
N VAL A 239 -13.87 -0.02 -18.26
CA VAL A 239 -14.50 0.82 -19.27
C VAL A 239 -15.53 -0.08 -19.95
N VAL A 240 -16.80 0.12 -19.60
CA VAL A 240 -17.92 -0.56 -20.23
C VAL A 240 -17.97 0.02 -21.62
N CYS A 241 -17.79 -0.83 -22.63
CA CYS A 241 -17.88 -0.38 -24.01
C CYS A 241 -19.29 0.20 -24.25
N PRO A 242 -19.40 1.32 -24.99
CA PRO A 242 -20.70 1.85 -25.38
C PRO A 242 -21.56 0.78 -26.05
N ALA A 243 -22.88 0.92 -25.97
CA ALA A 243 -23.79 0.00 -26.66
C ALA A 243 -23.42 -0.13 -28.15
N GLY A 244 -23.24 -1.37 -28.62
CA GLY A 244 -22.79 -1.68 -29.99
C GLY A 244 -21.28 -1.88 -30.14
N TYR A 245 -20.52 -1.89 -29.04
CA TYR A 245 -19.09 -2.18 -29.02
C TYR A 245 -18.75 -3.32 -28.04
N GLU A 246 -17.78 -4.16 -28.38
CA GLU A 246 -17.21 -5.26 -27.58
C GLU A 246 -15.71 -5.03 -27.32
N ARG A 247 -15.11 -5.76 -26.38
CA ARG A 247 -13.66 -5.70 -26.16
C ARG A 247 -12.91 -6.57 -27.15
N ASN A 248 -11.80 -6.04 -27.68
CA ASN A 248 -10.82 -6.86 -28.37
C ASN A 248 -9.79 -7.46 -27.38
N ASP A 249 -8.93 -8.35 -27.88
CA ASP A 249 -7.85 -8.99 -27.11
C ASP A 249 -6.77 -8.01 -26.57
N GLN A 250 -6.92 -6.72 -26.87
CA GLN A 250 -6.04 -5.63 -26.45
C GLN A 250 -6.76 -4.63 -25.53
N ASP A 251 -7.91 -5.03 -24.95
CA ASP A 251 -8.73 -4.22 -24.04
C ASP A 251 -9.30 -2.90 -24.63
N GLY A 252 -9.29 -2.76 -25.97
CA GLY A 252 -9.95 -1.67 -26.68
C GLY A 252 -11.40 -2.00 -27.06
N CYS A 253 -12.27 -0.99 -27.10
CA CYS A 253 -13.64 -1.16 -27.57
C CYS A 253 -13.69 -1.13 -29.11
N VAL A 254 -14.13 -2.23 -29.72
CA VAL A 254 -14.34 -2.39 -31.17
C VAL A 254 -15.83 -2.56 -31.47
N PRO A 255 -16.37 -2.10 -32.61
CA PRO A 255 -17.77 -2.31 -32.94
C PRO A 255 -18.10 -3.80 -32.99
N CYS A 256 -19.24 -4.22 -32.41
CA CYS A 256 -19.69 -5.60 -32.51
C CYS A 256 -19.82 -6.00 -33.99
N ALA A 257 -19.24 -7.13 -34.38
CA ALA A 257 -19.30 -7.60 -35.76
C ALA A 257 -20.76 -7.87 -36.18
N ALA A 258 -21.18 -7.30 -37.32
CA ALA A 258 -22.53 -7.47 -37.85
C ALA A 258 -22.76 -8.95 -38.25
N GLY A 259 -23.54 -9.67 -37.43
CA GLY A 259 -24.00 -11.02 -37.75
C GLY A 259 -23.56 -12.12 -36.77
N GLU A 260 -22.75 -11.81 -35.76
CA GLU A 260 -22.48 -12.75 -34.67
C GLU A 260 -23.48 -12.51 -33.54
N ARG A 261 -24.13 -13.59 -33.11
CA ARG A 261 -25.23 -13.55 -32.15
C ARG A 261 -24.76 -12.89 -30.86
N ALA A 262 -25.47 -11.84 -30.46
CA ALA A 262 -25.44 -11.30 -29.10
C ALA A 262 -25.88 -12.39 -28.13
N VAL A 263 -24.93 -13.18 -27.65
CA VAL A 263 -25.08 -14.01 -26.47
C VAL A 263 -24.12 -13.41 -25.46
N GLU A 264 -24.68 -12.88 -24.37
CA GLU A 264 -24.01 -12.16 -23.27
C GLU A 264 -23.81 -10.65 -23.44
N CYS A 265 -24.88 -9.93 -23.80
CA CYS A 265 -25.13 -8.62 -23.18
C CYS A 265 -25.97 -8.84 -21.91
N VAL A 266 -25.31 -9.17 -20.79
CA VAL A 266 -25.96 -9.20 -19.48
C VAL A 266 -26.26 -7.76 -19.07
N ARG A 267 -27.54 -7.38 -19.15
CA ARG A 267 -28.07 -6.23 -18.40
C ARG A 267 -28.31 -6.71 -16.97
N GLU A 268 -27.57 -6.14 -16.01
CA GLU A 268 -27.96 -6.25 -14.60
C GLU A 268 -29.33 -5.56 -14.42
N GLY A 269 -30.31 -6.35 -13.98
CA GLY A 269 -31.71 -5.92 -13.82
C GLY A 269 -32.65 -6.91 -14.49
N GLY A 270 -32.98 -7.99 -13.79
CA GLY A 270 -33.81 -9.09 -14.29
C GLY A 270 -35.24 -8.70 -14.65
N GLU A 271 -35.44 -8.27 -15.89
CA GLU A 271 -36.74 -8.31 -16.57
C GLU A 271 -36.63 -9.19 -17.82
N GLU A 272 -37.52 -10.17 -17.90
CA GLU A 272 -37.65 -11.10 -19.02
C GLU A 272 -37.84 -10.32 -20.33
N CYS A 273 -37.03 -10.64 -21.33
CA CYS A 273 -37.28 -10.18 -22.70
C CYS A 273 -38.58 -10.85 -23.17
N GLY A 274 -39.67 -10.10 -23.11
CA GLY A 274 -40.94 -10.47 -23.72
C GLY A 274 -40.74 -10.79 -25.20
N GLU A 275 -41.31 -11.91 -25.61
CA GLU A 275 -41.74 -12.09 -26.99
C GLU A 275 -42.51 -10.84 -27.42
N ASP A 276 -42.28 -10.33 -28.63
CA ASP A 276 -43.19 -10.63 -29.74
C ASP A 276 -42.95 -9.72 -30.97
N VAL A 277 -43.42 -10.26 -32.09
CA VAL A 277 -43.92 -9.64 -33.33
C VAL A 277 -42.98 -9.47 -34.53
N ARG A 278 -43.33 -10.28 -35.53
CA ARG A 278 -42.87 -10.42 -36.92
C ARG A 278 -43.00 -9.13 -37.76
N THR A 279 -42.13 -9.03 -38.77
CA THR A 279 -42.51 -9.07 -40.20
C THR A 279 -41.42 -9.75 -41.00
#